data_AF-A0AAW5AKS4-F1
#
_entry.id   AF-A0AAW5AKS4-F1
#
_cell.length_a   1.000
_cell.length_b   1.000
_cell.length_c   1.000
_cell.angle_alpha   90.00
_cell.angle_beta   90.00
_cell.angle_gamma   90.00
#
_symmetry.space_group_name_H-M   'P 1'
#
loop_
_entity.id
_entity.type
_entity.pdbx_description
1 polymer ?
#
loop_
_entity_poly.entity_id
_entity_poly.type
_entity_poly.pdbx_seq_one_letter_code
_entity_poly.pdbx_strand_id
1 'polypeptide(L)'
;MDTSPKEMMMARNPMGTDPTDDENDPIFNATTQKRNVVDPRTGLFEVYVPLPSVIGNDGNGPVIEMGLHNTPVVNNEAALGDGWFYCMTTYSEHHKKLTLHSGEVVAMEKDDSLFQPAVIVLWGAGTFRVFRKDGRKEILAQVGNTGIYMPVSLTTDGYNSLTLSWTSTPHVIDGKTYYQIQLTEIRDATRSLLKVQYTPGDPDAATVISAANLTFWPDDPTETLNYALSIENYALKSVSLDATIQSSFEYQDDPACGWLLTKITSFDGLQEQVQYEDNGLTFPDNPKLSALPCVSTHTLTPNGGGTPVITRYVYERQNKDNYRTIAREGDPVIRTTTYNYNKNHDVTSQVLVQGGATTETKYTTLLTDGLLSRDISKT
;
A
#
# COMPACT_ATOMS: atom_id res chain seq x y z
N MET A 1 -5.43 -31.48 -34.95
CA MET A 1 -6.16 -31.22 -33.70
C MET A 1 -5.43 -30.08 -33.04
N ASP A 2 -6.13 -28.97 -32.96
CA ASP A 2 -5.65 -27.69 -32.45
C ASP A 2 -5.48 -27.81 -30.93
N THR A 3 -4.23 -27.75 -30.45
CA THR A 3 -3.94 -27.65 -29.01
C THR A 3 -3.63 -26.19 -28.72
N SER A 4 -4.69 -25.39 -28.64
CA SER A 4 -4.64 -24.11 -27.94
C SER A 4 -4.16 -24.36 -26.50
N PRO A 5 -3.18 -23.61 -25.98
CA PRO A 5 -2.87 -23.63 -24.56
C PRO A 5 -4.12 -23.12 -23.84
N LYS A 6 -4.74 -23.96 -23.01
CA LYS A 6 -5.65 -23.46 -21.99
C LYS A 6 -4.83 -22.47 -21.16
N GLU A 7 -5.23 -21.20 -21.19
CA GLU A 7 -4.83 -20.22 -20.18
C GLU A 7 -5.02 -20.89 -18.81
N MET A 8 -3.92 -21.26 -18.16
CA MET A 8 -3.96 -21.62 -16.74
C MET A 8 -4.25 -20.32 -16.01
N MET A 9 -5.54 -20.01 -15.79
CA MET A 9 -5.92 -19.06 -14.75
C MET A 9 -5.26 -19.55 -13.45
N MET A 10 -4.45 -18.71 -12.81
CA MET A 10 -3.96 -19.01 -11.47
C MET A 10 -5.17 -19.17 -10.56
N ALA A 11 -5.17 -20.22 -9.74
CA ALA A 11 -6.22 -20.41 -8.75
C ALA A 11 -6.14 -19.27 -7.74
N ARG A 12 -7.14 -18.38 -7.77
CA ARG A 12 -7.24 -17.27 -6.83
C ARG A 12 -7.38 -17.81 -5.42
N ASN A 13 -6.66 -17.21 -4.48
CA ASN A 13 -6.65 -17.63 -3.09
C ASN A 13 -6.99 -16.46 -2.16
N PRO A 14 -7.50 -16.73 -0.94
CA PRO A 14 -7.90 -15.69 0.00
C PRO A 14 -6.82 -14.68 0.37
N MET A 15 -5.55 -15.10 0.30
CA MET A 15 -4.41 -14.25 0.65
C MET A 15 -3.92 -13.42 -0.52
N GLY A 16 -4.39 -13.64 -1.75
CA GLY A 16 -3.83 -12.98 -2.92
C GLY A 16 -2.44 -13.47 -3.33
N THR A 17 -1.92 -14.54 -2.71
CA THR A 17 -0.53 -15.01 -2.93
C THR A 17 -0.18 -15.13 -4.42
N ASP A 18 0.84 -14.39 -4.83
CA ASP A 18 1.37 -14.28 -6.19
C ASP A 18 2.92 -14.31 -6.18
N PRO A 19 3.57 -14.58 -7.32
CA PRO A 19 5.05 -14.67 -7.37
C PRO A 19 5.81 -13.42 -6.89
N THR A 20 5.16 -12.25 -6.93
CA THR A 20 5.75 -10.95 -6.61
C THR A 20 5.50 -10.50 -5.18
N ASP A 21 4.71 -11.25 -4.40
CA ASP A 21 4.23 -10.87 -3.08
C ASP A 21 4.89 -11.67 -1.91
N ASP A 22 4.35 -11.52 -0.68
CA ASP A 22 4.83 -11.81 0.71
C ASP A 22 5.79 -12.99 0.95
N GLU A 23 6.01 -13.91 0.01
CA GLU A 23 7.13 -14.85 0.11
C GLU A 23 8.49 -14.17 -0.06
N ASN A 24 8.50 -12.95 -0.59
CA ASN A 24 9.68 -12.25 -1.03
C ASN A 24 9.70 -10.86 -0.42
N ASP A 25 10.51 -10.73 0.63
CA ASP A 25 10.96 -9.51 1.26
C ASP A 25 10.71 -8.27 0.36
N PRO A 26 9.72 -7.38 0.67
CA PRO A 26 9.25 -6.40 -0.30
C PRO A 26 10.42 -5.55 -0.76
N ILE A 27 10.76 -5.68 -2.05
CA ILE A 27 11.93 -5.00 -2.65
C ILE A 27 11.66 -3.48 -2.70
N PHE A 28 10.38 -3.11 -2.76
CA PHE A 28 9.89 -1.74 -2.68
C PHE A 28 8.88 -1.63 -1.55
N ASN A 29 9.07 -0.63 -0.69
CA ASN A 29 8.01 -0.26 0.24
C ASN A 29 6.83 0.25 -0.57
N ALA A 30 5.65 -0.33 -0.32
CA ALA A 30 4.37 0.23 -0.74
C ALA A 30 4.35 1.71 -0.38
N THR A 31 4.05 2.59 -1.33
CA THR A 31 4.04 4.00 -0.98
C THR A 31 2.79 4.33 -0.19
N THR A 32 2.96 5.03 0.93
CA THR A 32 1.84 5.55 1.72
C THR A 32 1.43 6.94 1.20
N GLN A 33 1.57 7.15 -0.11
CA GLN A 33 1.23 8.42 -0.74
C GLN A 33 -0.29 8.58 -0.77
N LYS A 34 -0.76 9.76 -0.34
CA LYS A 34 -2.20 10.09 -0.30
C LYS A 34 -2.69 10.61 -1.65
N ARG A 35 -2.31 9.92 -2.73
CA ARG A 35 -2.73 10.18 -4.10
C ARG A 35 -2.50 8.95 -4.96
N ASN A 36 -3.28 8.82 -6.01
CA ASN A 36 -3.03 7.83 -7.05
C ASN A 36 -1.76 8.21 -7.82
N VAL A 37 -0.92 7.22 -8.11
CA VAL A 37 0.37 7.45 -8.77
C VAL A 37 0.84 6.17 -9.45
N VAL A 38 1.47 6.33 -10.62
CA VAL A 38 2.34 5.27 -11.14
C VAL A 38 3.68 5.45 -10.45
N ASP A 39 4.09 4.51 -9.59
CA ASP A 39 5.39 4.60 -8.93
C ASP A 39 6.48 4.50 -9.99
N PRO A 40 7.26 5.57 -10.24
CA PRO A 40 8.26 5.55 -11.31
C PRO A 40 9.40 4.56 -11.05
N ARG A 41 9.55 4.03 -9.82
CA ARG A 41 10.54 3.01 -9.46
C ARG A 41 10.17 1.63 -10.01
N THR A 42 8.89 1.27 -9.91
CA THR A 42 8.36 -0.07 -10.23
C THR A 42 7.53 -0.10 -11.50
N GLY A 43 6.97 1.05 -11.89
CA GLY A 43 5.99 1.17 -12.96
C GLY A 43 4.60 0.66 -12.57
N LEU A 44 4.35 0.32 -11.30
CA LEU A 44 3.05 -0.16 -10.83
C LEU A 44 2.12 1.01 -10.50
N PHE A 45 0.82 0.81 -10.72
CA PHE A 45 -0.20 1.78 -10.32
C PHE A 45 -0.57 1.56 -8.87
N GLU A 46 -0.35 2.59 -8.06
CA GLU A 46 -0.72 2.62 -6.65
C GLU A 46 -1.88 3.59 -6.46
N VAL A 47 -2.84 3.18 -5.63
CA VAL A 47 -4.09 3.91 -5.43
C VAL A 47 -4.29 4.25 -3.96
N TYR A 48 -4.86 5.42 -3.72
CA TYR A 48 -5.29 5.89 -2.40
C TYR A 48 -6.76 6.27 -2.42
N VAL A 49 -7.54 5.70 -1.51
CA VAL A 49 -8.94 6.03 -1.30
C VAL A 49 -9.09 6.74 0.04
N PRO A 50 -9.45 8.03 0.05
CA PRO A 50 -9.63 8.76 1.29
C PRO A 50 -10.86 8.24 2.05
N LEU A 51 -10.66 7.91 3.32
CA LEU A 51 -11.71 7.62 4.29
C LEU A 51 -11.56 8.54 5.52
N PRO A 52 -12.59 8.70 6.36
CA PRO A 52 -12.51 9.53 7.55
C PRO A 52 -11.35 9.12 8.47
N SER A 53 -10.69 10.10 9.09
CA SER A 53 -9.73 9.83 10.16
C SER A 53 -10.47 9.63 11.48
N VAL A 54 -9.95 8.72 12.31
CA VAL A 54 -10.38 8.53 13.69
C VAL A 54 -9.58 9.48 14.58
N ILE A 55 -10.28 10.31 15.35
CA ILE A 55 -9.67 11.21 16.34
C ILE A 55 -10.20 10.83 17.72
N GLY A 56 -9.30 10.40 18.60
CA GLY A 56 -9.66 9.99 19.96
C GLY A 56 -9.90 11.14 20.92
N ASN A 57 -10.43 10.79 22.10
CA ASN A 57 -10.43 11.60 23.31
C ASN A 57 -11.07 12.98 23.07
N ASP A 58 -12.27 12.97 22.49
CA ASP A 58 -13.07 14.17 22.18
C ASP A 58 -12.33 15.22 21.34
N GLY A 59 -11.57 14.74 20.35
CA GLY A 59 -10.83 15.59 19.42
C GLY A 59 -9.41 15.94 19.88
N ASN A 60 -9.00 15.54 21.09
CA ASN A 60 -7.64 15.78 21.60
C ASN A 60 -6.59 14.81 21.02
N GLY A 61 -7.02 13.84 20.23
CA GLY A 61 -6.16 12.86 19.59
C GLY A 61 -5.90 11.64 20.48
N PRO A 62 -4.97 10.75 20.09
CA PRO A 62 -4.22 10.78 18.83
C PRO A 62 -5.13 10.58 17.61
N VAL A 63 -4.59 10.88 16.43
CA VAL A 63 -5.28 10.71 15.14
C VAL A 63 -4.77 9.44 14.46
N ILE A 64 -5.69 8.66 13.90
CA ILE A 64 -5.41 7.53 12.99
C ILE A 64 -6.13 7.79 11.68
N GLU A 65 -5.38 7.81 10.59
CA GLU A 65 -5.95 7.94 9.24
C GLU A 65 -6.39 6.57 8.74
N MET A 66 -7.63 6.46 8.26
CA MET A 66 -8.19 5.19 7.80
C MET A 66 -8.30 5.08 6.28
N GLY A 67 -7.64 5.98 5.55
CA GLY A 67 -7.57 5.89 4.09
C GLY A 67 -7.00 4.54 3.65
N LEU A 68 -7.55 4.00 2.56
CA LEU A 68 -7.12 2.72 2.02
C LEU A 68 -6.04 2.95 0.97
N HIS A 69 -5.02 2.10 1.00
CA HIS A 69 -3.96 2.09 0.00
C HIS A 69 -4.02 0.78 -0.76
N ASN A 70 -3.70 0.83 -2.06
CA ASN A 70 -3.54 -0.34 -2.90
C ASN A 70 -2.18 -0.31 -3.60
N THR A 71 -1.51 -1.46 -3.60
CA THR A 71 -0.38 -1.73 -4.48
C THR A 71 -0.39 -3.21 -4.89
N PRO A 72 -0.02 -3.58 -6.13
CA PRO A 72 -0.04 -4.97 -6.58
C PRO A 72 0.99 -5.91 -5.92
N VAL A 73 1.82 -5.42 -5.00
CA VAL A 73 2.89 -6.19 -4.35
C VAL A 73 2.63 -6.43 -2.86
N VAL A 74 1.35 -6.32 -2.46
CA VAL A 74 0.90 -6.54 -1.08
C VAL A 74 -0.23 -7.56 -1.11
N ASN A 75 -0.07 -8.62 -0.33
CA ASN A 75 -1.09 -9.66 -0.18
C ASN A 75 -2.36 -9.09 0.46
N ASN A 76 -3.46 -9.84 0.35
CA ASN A 76 -4.71 -9.57 1.04
C ASN A 76 -4.63 -9.86 2.57
N GLU A 77 -3.58 -9.39 3.24
CA GLU A 77 -3.36 -9.57 4.68
C GLU A 77 -4.44 -8.88 5.49
N ALA A 78 -4.90 -7.70 5.08
CA ALA A 78 -5.92 -6.96 5.83
C ALA A 78 -7.35 -7.47 5.58
N ALA A 79 -7.54 -8.49 4.73
CA ALA A 79 -8.84 -9.00 4.28
C ALA A 79 -9.76 -7.92 3.66
N LEU A 80 -9.17 -6.92 3.00
CA LEU A 80 -9.89 -5.82 2.32
C LEU A 80 -10.02 -6.05 0.81
N GLY A 81 -9.34 -7.06 0.30
CA GLY A 81 -9.10 -7.28 -1.12
C GLY A 81 -7.59 -7.29 -1.40
N ASP A 82 -7.21 -8.01 -2.44
CA ASP A 82 -5.84 -8.17 -2.89
C ASP A 82 -5.18 -6.81 -3.18
N GLY A 83 -3.97 -6.60 -2.66
CA GLY A 83 -3.28 -5.32 -2.71
C GLY A 83 -3.72 -4.27 -1.70
N TRP A 84 -4.85 -4.42 -1.00
CA TRP A 84 -5.44 -3.37 -0.16
C TRP A 84 -5.04 -3.45 1.31
N PHE A 85 -4.61 -2.32 1.86
CA PHE A 85 -4.14 -2.23 3.25
C PHE A 85 -4.42 -0.87 3.91
N TYR A 86 -4.29 -0.85 5.24
CA TYR A 86 -4.21 0.37 6.06
C TYR A 86 -2.75 0.70 6.39
N CYS A 87 -2.42 1.97 6.50
CA CYS A 87 -1.09 2.40 6.94
C CYS A 87 -0.95 2.28 8.47
N MET A 88 -0.66 1.07 8.95
CA MET A 88 -0.41 0.76 10.36
C MET A 88 1.05 0.39 10.60
N THR A 89 1.55 0.65 11.80
CA THR A 89 2.85 0.13 12.20
C THR A 89 2.73 -1.37 12.45
N THR A 90 3.47 -2.19 11.70
CA THR A 90 3.41 -3.66 11.74
C THR A 90 4.81 -4.23 11.87
N TYR A 91 4.99 -5.22 12.73
CA TYR A 91 6.21 -6.04 12.73
C TYR A 91 5.90 -7.48 12.32
N SER A 92 6.70 -8.01 11.39
CA SER A 92 6.64 -9.40 10.93
C SER A 92 7.85 -10.18 11.43
N GLU A 93 7.63 -11.24 12.22
CA GLU A 93 8.68 -12.16 12.65
C GLU A 93 9.32 -12.90 11.47
N HIS A 94 8.52 -13.26 10.46
CA HIS A 94 8.98 -13.98 9.28
C HIS A 94 9.98 -13.14 8.47
N HIS A 95 9.64 -11.87 8.24
CA HIS A 95 10.46 -10.94 7.46
C HIS A 95 11.54 -10.23 8.26
N LYS A 96 11.51 -10.32 9.59
CA LYS A 96 12.42 -9.59 10.49
C LYS A 96 12.42 -8.08 10.18
N LYS A 97 11.21 -7.55 9.99
CA LYS A 97 10.99 -6.16 9.55
C LYS A 97 9.87 -5.51 10.35
N LEU A 98 10.14 -4.28 10.74
CA LEU A 98 9.16 -3.33 11.26
C LEU A 98 8.83 -2.33 10.15
N THR A 99 7.59 -2.34 9.68
CA THR A 99 7.04 -1.31 8.79
C THR A 99 6.31 -0.30 9.66
N LEU A 100 6.73 0.96 9.64
CA LEU A 100 6.09 2.04 10.39
C LEU A 100 4.84 2.52 9.65
N HIS A 101 3.89 3.15 10.35
CA HIS A 101 2.69 3.76 9.74
C HIS A 101 2.99 4.76 8.61
N SER A 102 4.21 5.26 8.51
CA SER A 102 4.70 6.14 7.43
C SER A 102 5.18 5.39 6.18
N GLY A 103 5.18 4.05 6.18
CA GLY A 103 5.78 3.21 5.14
C GLY A 103 7.30 3.04 5.26
N GLU A 104 7.94 3.68 6.24
CA GLU A 104 9.37 3.46 6.53
C GLU A 104 9.57 2.04 7.07
N VAL A 105 10.53 1.31 6.51
CA VAL A 105 10.83 -0.07 6.91
C VAL A 105 12.17 -0.12 7.62
N VAL A 106 12.22 -0.84 8.73
CA VAL A 106 13.44 -1.09 9.48
C VAL A 106 13.62 -2.60 9.69
N ALA A 107 14.79 -3.11 9.29
CA ALA A 107 15.16 -4.49 9.60
C ALA A 107 15.54 -4.60 11.08
N MET A 108 14.92 -5.55 11.78
CA MET A 108 15.21 -5.86 13.19
C MET A 108 14.71 -7.26 13.53
N GLU A 109 15.33 -7.91 14.51
CA GLU A 109 14.86 -9.20 14.99
C GLU A 109 13.93 -9.06 16.20
N LYS A 110 13.20 -10.13 16.49
CA LYS A 110 12.43 -10.25 17.72
C LYS A 110 13.40 -10.33 18.89
N ASP A 111 12.97 -9.84 20.05
CA ASP A 111 13.78 -9.74 21.25
C ASP A 111 14.87 -8.64 21.24
N ASP A 112 15.10 -7.98 20.10
CA ASP A 112 16.03 -6.87 19.98
C ASP A 112 15.41 -5.50 20.27
N SER A 113 16.26 -4.54 20.65
CA SER A 113 15.93 -3.12 20.72
C SER A 113 16.73 -2.33 19.69
N LEU A 114 16.07 -1.36 19.07
CA LEU A 114 16.64 -0.50 18.03
C LEU A 114 16.68 0.95 18.51
N PHE A 115 17.80 1.63 18.27
CA PHE A 115 17.96 3.04 18.56
C PHE A 115 18.42 3.79 17.31
N GLN A 116 17.49 4.46 16.64
CA GLN A 116 17.77 5.37 15.53
C GLN A 116 17.22 6.77 15.85
N PRO A 117 17.78 7.85 15.27
CA PRO A 117 17.34 9.22 15.56
C PRO A 117 15.88 9.50 15.25
N ALA A 118 15.32 8.81 14.24
CA ALA A 118 13.92 8.96 13.85
C ALA A 118 12.97 8.04 14.65
N VAL A 119 13.47 6.88 15.08
CA VAL A 119 12.68 5.83 15.73
C VAL A 119 13.49 5.05 16.77
N ILE A 120 12.90 4.86 17.94
CA ILE A 120 13.39 3.95 18.99
C ILE A 120 12.38 2.82 19.10
N VAL A 121 12.86 1.58 19.11
CA VAL A 121 12.04 0.39 19.32
C VAL A 121 12.59 -0.37 20.51
N LEU A 122 11.75 -0.61 21.51
CA LEU A 122 12.11 -1.41 22.68
C LEU A 122 11.29 -2.68 22.69
N TRP A 123 11.96 -3.83 22.82
CA TRP A 123 11.28 -5.08 23.12
C TRP A 123 11.18 -5.30 24.63
N GLY A 124 10.02 -5.75 25.09
CA GLY A 124 9.84 -6.15 26.48
C GLY A 124 8.45 -6.69 26.76
N ALA A 125 8.38 -7.66 27.67
CA ALA A 125 7.12 -8.30 28.08
C ALA A 125 6.28 -8.84 26.90
N GLY A 126 6.94 -9.34 25.84
CA GLY A 126 6.26 -9.88 24.65
C GLY A 126 5.67 -8.83 23.71
N THR A 127 6.05 -7.56 23.86
CA THR A 127 5.55 -6.44 23.05
C THR A 127 6.69 -5.60 22.48
N PHE A 128 6.44 -4.95 21.35
CA PHE A 128 7.29 -3.86 20.85
C PHE A 128 6.73 -2.52 21.32
N ARG A 129 7.59 -1.65 21.83
CA ARG A 129 7.26 -0.25 22.13
C ARG A 129 8.00 0.62 21.13
N VAL A 130 7.26 1.25 20.23
CA VAL A 130 7.80 2.07 19.14
C VAL A 130 7.62 3.53 19.51
N PHE A 131 8.70 4.30 19.51
CA PHE A 131 8.72 5.72 19.81
C PHE A 131 9.27 6.46 18.60
N ARG A 132 8.49 7.39 18.06
CA ARG A 132 8.92 8.25 16.96
C ARG A 132 9.27 9.64 17.45
N LYS A 133 10.14 10.30 16.70
CA LYS A 133 10.59 11.66 16.98
C LYS A 133 9.45 12.70 16.92
N ASP A 134 8.38 12.40 16.18
CA ASP A 134 7.17 13.23 16.08
C ASP A 134 6.26 13.17 17.33
N GLY A 135 6.62 12.36 18.34
CA GLY A 135 5.86 12.19 19.57
C GLY A 135 4.93 10.98 19.57
N ARG A 136 4.73 10.31 18.42
CA ARG A 136 3.95 9.08 18.33
C ARG A 136 4.60 7.94 19.12
N LYS A 137 3.80 7.30 19.97
CA LYS A 137 4.20 6.14 20.78
C LYS A 137 3.18 5.03 20.59
N GLU A 138 3.67 3.86 20.21
CA GLU A 138 2.84 2.69 19.95
C GLU A 138 3.32 1.51 20.80
N ILE A 139 2.36 0.68 21.22
CA ILE A 139 2.64 -0.66 21.76
C ILE A 139 2.08 -1.65 20.75
N LEU A 140 2.94 -2.53 20.24
CA LEU A 140 2.54 -3.61 19.34
C LEU A 140 2.53 -4.94 20.09
N ALA A 141 1.47 -5.71 19.89
CA ALA A 141 1.35 -7.07 20.43
C ALA A 141 1.06 -8.06 19.30
N GLN A 142 1.47 -9.32 19.52
CA GLN A 142 1.24 -10.38 18.55
C GLN A 142 -0.26 -10.63 18.41
N VAL A 143 -0.75 -10.69 17.17
CA VAL A 143 -2.14 -11.05 16.90
C VAL A 143 -2.23 -12.57 16.88
N GLY A 144 -2.81 -13.15 17.93
CA GLY A 144 -2.81 -14.61 18.10
C GLY A 144 -1.38 -15.19 18.08
N ASN A 145 -1.19 -16.29 17.35
CA ASN A 145 0.13 -16.92 17.17
C ASN A 145 0.63 -16.77 15.71
N THR A 146 0.32 -15.64 15.08
CA THR A 146 0.57 -15.41 13.64
C THR A 146 2.03 -15.03 13.33
N GLY A 147 2.79 -14.57 14.33
CA GLY A 147 4.09 -13.93 14.11
C GLY A 147 3.99 -12.47 13.65
N ILE A 148 2.78 -11.93 13.53
CA ILE A 148 2.52 -10.53 13.15
C ILE A 148 2.12 -9.72 14.39
N TYR A 149 2.76 -8.56 14.58
CA TYR A 149 2.52 -7.66 15.68
C TYR A 149 1.88 -6.37 15.17
N MET A 150 0.71 -6.05 15.71
CA MET A 150 -0.08 -4.87 15.35
C MET A 150 -0.22 -3.92 16.54
N PRO A 151 -0.49 -2.62 16.32
CA PRO A 151 -0.65 -1.66 17.40
C PRO A 151 -1.87 -2.03 18.24
N VAL A 152 -1.70 -2.16 19.55
CA VAL A 152 -2.80 -2.33 20.52
C VAL A 152 -3.04 -1.07 21.34
N SER A 153 -2.05 -0.17 21.39
CA SER A 153 -2.17 1.14 22.01
C SER A 153 -1.38 2.19 21.23
N LEU A 154 -1.95 3.38 21.12
CA LEU A 154 -1.35 4.55 20.48
C LEU A 154 -1.55 5.78 21.35
N THR A 155 -0.52 6.60 21.53
CA THR A 155 -0.60 7.95 22.11
C THR A 155 0.41 8.88 21.43
N THR A 156 0.12 10.18 21.41
CA THR A 156 1.05 11.22 20.91
C THR A 156 1.51 12.19 22.01
N ASP A 157 0.86 12.18 23.17
CA ASP A 157 1.14 13.08 24.30
C ASP A 157 1.44 12.34 25.62
N GLY A 158 1.15 11.04 25.69
CA GLY A 158 1.27 10.21 26.89
C GLY A 158 0.06 10.24 27.83
N TYR A 159 -1.00 10.98 27.50
CA TYR A 159 -2.21 11.13 28.32
C TYR A 159 -3.46 10.65 27.57
N ASN A 160 -3.61 11.09 26.33
CA ASN A 160 -4.69 10.69 25.45
C ASN A 160 -4.23 9.48 24.64
N SER A 161 -5.00 8.39 24.70
CA SER A 161 -4.65 7.15 24.02
C SER A 161 -5.81 6.56 23.25
N LEU A 162 -5.48 5.84 22.19
CA LEU A 162 -6.38 4.93 21.50
C LEU A 162 -5.98 3.49 21.80
N THR A 163 -6.99 2.63 21.90
CA THR A 163 -6.85 1.17 21.97
C THR A 163 -7.36 0.60 20.66
N LEU A 164 -6.62 -0.37 20.10
CA LEU A 164 -6.98 -1.05 18.86
C LEU A 164 -7.11 -2.55 19.13
N SER A 165 -8.13 -3.16 18.54
CA SER A 165 -8.42 -4.59 18.65
C SER A 165 -8.26 -5.26 17.29
N TRP A 166 -7.69 -6.46 17.31
CA TRP A 166 -7.38 -7.22 16.10
C TRP A 166 -7.82 -8.68 16.26
N THR A 167 -8.15 -9.31 15.15
CA THR A 167 -8.33 -10.77 15.05
C THR A 167 -7.52 -11.31 13.87
N SER A 168 -7.39 -12.64 13.79
CA SER A 168 -6.71 -13.29 12.67
C SER A 168 -7.54 -14.43 12.11
N THR A 169 -7.54 -14.58 10.78
CA THR A 169 -8.15 -15.72 10.08
C THR A 169 -7.06 -16.52 9.35
N PRO A 170 -6.85 -17.82 9.69
CA PRO A 170 -5.85 -18.64 9.03
C PRO A 170 -6.34 -19.18 7.68
N HIS A 171 -5.42 -19.27 6.71
CA HIS A 171 -5.64 -19.87 5.40
C HIS A 171 -4.50 -20.83 5.08
N VAL A 172 -4.82 -22.04 4.62
CA VAL A 172 -3.79 -23.02 4.22
C VAL A 172 -3.71 -23.04 2.70
N ILE A 173 -2.57 -22.64 2.15
CA ILE A 173 -2.29 -22.57 0.71
C ILE A 173 -0.99 -23.33 0.47
N ASP A 174 -1.02 -24.32 -0.42
CA ASP A 174 0.14 -25.17 -0.76
C ASP A 174 0.89 -25.74 0.47
N GLY A 175 0.13 -26.08 1.53
CA GLY A 175 0.65 -26.65 2.76
C GLY A 175 1.30 -25.65 3.73
N LYS A 176 1.32 -24.36 3.39
CA LYS A 176 1.74 -23.27 4.28
C LYS A 176 0.51 -22.58 4.88
N THR A 177 0.63 -22.13 6.12
CA THR A 177 -0.42 -21.35 6.79
C THR A 177 -0.10 -19.87 6.68
N TYR A 178 -1.02 -19.13 6.10
CA TYR A 178 -1.03 -17.68 6.03
C TYR A 178 -2.13 -17.13 6.94
N TYR A 179 -2.05 -15.86 7.29
CA TYR A 179 -3.01 -15.23 8.18
C TYR A 179 -3.46 -13.89 7.61
N GLN A 180 -4.77 -13.71 7.54
CA GLN A 180 -5.33 -12.38 7.43
C GLN A 180 -5.39 -11.75 8.83
N ILE A 181 -4.90 -10.53 8.98
CA ILE A 181 -4.83 -9.75 10.21
C ILE A 181 -5.85 -8.61 10.12
N GLN A 182 -6.94 -8.78 10.86
CA GLN A 182 -8.17 -8.00 10.68
C GLN A 182 -8.33 -7.02 11.85
N LEU A 183 -8.32 -5.72 11.55
CA LEU A 183 -8.71 -4.68 12.53
C LEU A 183 -10.18 -4.88 12.88
N THR A 184 -10.56 -4.90 14.15
CA THR A 184 -11.97 -5.06 14.56
C THR A 184 -12.53 -3.82 15.26
N GLU A 185 -11.72 -3.09 16.00
CA GLU A 185 -12.16 -1.89 16.73
C GLU A 185 -11.02 -0.89 16.92
N ILE A 186 -11.34 0.40 16.85
CA ILE A 186 -10.54 1.49 17.44
C ILE A 186 -11.43 2.22 18.43
N ARG A 187 -10.95 2.39 19.66
CA ARG A 187 -11.70 3.06 20.73
C ARG A 187 -10.80 3.91 21.60
N ASP A 188 -11.38 4.92 22.23
CA ASP A 188 -10.74 5.63 23.34
C ASP A 188 -11.28 5.10 24.69
N ALA A 189 -11.02 5.81 25.78
CA ALA A 189 -11.45 5.42 27.11
C ALA A 189 -12.98 5.44 27.28
N THR A 190 -13.71 6.23 26.48
CA THR A 190 -15.14 6.50 26.69
C THR A 190 -16.02 5.83 25.64
N ARG A 191 -15.53 5.65 24.41
CA ARG A 191 -16.37 5.18 23.28
C ARG A 191 -15.59 4.47 22.18
N SER A 192 -16.33 3.68 21.40
CA SER A 192 -15.85 3.14 20.13
C SER A 192 -15.89 4.22 19.05
N LEU A 193 -14.81 4.31 18.27
CA LEU A 193 -14.64 5.31 17.21
C LEU A 193 -14.68 4.67 15.82
N LEU A 194 -14.28 3.41 15.71
CA LEU A 194 -14.40 2.60 14.51
C LEU A 194 -14.70 1.16 14.91
N LYS A 195 -15.64 0.52 14.21
CA LYS A 195 -15.80 -0.94 14.20
C LYS A 195 -15.68 -1.45 12.77
N VAL A 196 -15.04 -2.58 12.60
CA VAL A 196 -14.90 -3.22 11.30
C VAL A 196 -15.43 -4.64 11.37
N GLN A 197 -16.37 -4.96 10.48
CA GLN A 197 -16.96 -6.28 10.37
C GLN A 197 -16.64 -6.90 9.02
N TYR A 198 -15.98 -8.05 9.02
CA TYR A 198 -15.69 -8.82 7.83
C TYR A 198 -16.74 -9.90 7.62
N THR A 199 -17.13 -10.10 6.38
CA THR A 199 -17.99 -11.18 5.91
C THR A 199 -17.15 -12.03 4.96
N PRO A 200 -16.65 -13.21 5.40
CA PRO A 200 -15.84 -14.06 4.56
C PRO A 200 -16.67 -14.63 3.41
N GLY A 201 -16.02 -14.85 2.26
CA GLY A 201 -16.64 -15.51 1.13
C GLY A 201 -16.50 -17.03 1.22
N ASP A 202 -17.38 -17.74 0.52
CA ASP A 202 -17.28 -19.18 0.34
C ASP A 202 -16.17 -19.50 -0.68
N PRO A 203 -15.04 -20.12 -0.28
CA PRO A 203 -13.93 -20.42 -1.18
C PRO A 203 -14.28 -21.48 -2.24
N ASP A 204 -15.35 -22.27 -2.03
CA ASP A 204 -15.80 -23.29 -2.98
C ASP A 204 -16.80 -22.74 -4.02
N ALA A 205 -17.20 -21.46 -3.89
CA ALA A 205 -18.10 -20.82 -4.83
C ALA A 205 -17.41 -20.51 -6.17
N ALA A 206 -18.16 -20.62 -7.27
CA ALA A 206 -17.68 -20.23 -8.61
C ALA A 206 -17.30 -18.74 -8.70
N THR A 207 -17.91 -17.91 -7.85
CA THR A 207 -17.53 -16.52 -7.65
C THR A 207 -17.54 -16.26 -6.15
N VAL A 208 -16.38 -15.96 -5.58
CA VAL A 208 -16.24 -15.76 -4.14
C VAL A 208 -16.66 -14.34 -3.79
N ILE A 209 -17.80 -14.19 -3.11
CA ILE A 209 -18.30 -12.88 -2.67
C ILE A 209 -18.01 -12.70 -1.18
N SER A 210 -17.29 -11.63 -0.83
CA SER A 210 -16.97 -11.26 0.53
C SER A 210 -17.15 -9.75 0.73
N ALA A 211 -17.08 -9.29 1.97
CA ALA A 211 -17.23 -7.87 2.26
C ALA A 211 -16.49 -7.47 3.55
N ALA A 212 -16.23 -6.18 3.68
CA ALA A 212 -15.90 -5.54 4.96
C ALA A 212 -16.79 -4.31 5.16
N ASN A 213 -17.25 -4.07 6.38
CA ASN A 213 -18.03 -2.89 6.73
C ASN A 213 -17.30 -2.10 7.80
N LEU A 214 -16.96 -0.85 7.49
CA LEU A 214 -16.31 0.09 8.40
C LEU A 214 -17.37 1.05 8.95
N THR A 215 -17.69 0.93 10.23
CA THR A 215 -18.63 1.81 10.93
C THR A 215 -17.86 2.82 11.78
N PHE A 216 -17.82 4.06 11.33
CA PHE A 216 -17.24 5.18 12.07
C PHE A 216 -18.25 5.74 13.08
N TRP A 217 -17.76 6.09 14.27
CA TRP A 217 -18.54 6.59 15.43
C TRP A 217 -19.81 5.76 15.73
N PRO A 218 -19.69 4.43 15.89
CA PRO A 218 -20.84 3.54 16.07
C PRO A 218 -21.70 3.83 17.31
N ASP A 219 -21.12 4.50 18.31
CA ASP A 219 -21.81 4.84 19.56
C ASP A 219 -22.53 6.21 19.47
N ASP A 220 -22.40 6.92 18.34
CA ASP A 220 -23.08 8.19 18.06
C ASP A 220 -24.02 8.04 16.84
N PRO A 221 -25.32 7.81 17.04
CA PRO A 221 -26.25 7.53 15.94
C PRO A 221 -26.47 8.74 15.02
N THR A 222 -26.07 9.94 15.42
CA THR A 222 -26.20 11.15 14.59
C THR A 222 -25.00 11.37 13.67
N GLU A 223 -23.82 10.91 14.09
CA GLU A 223 -22.57 11.06 13.34
C GLU A 223 -22.10 9.75 12.69
N THR A 224 -22.81 8.63 12.90
CA THR A 224 -22.41 7.31 12.37
C THR A 224 -22.30 7.31 10.85
N LEU A 225 -21.14 6.89 10.32
CA LEU A 225 -20.93 6.64 8.89
C LEU A 225 -20.61 5.17 8.66
N ASN A 226 -21.24 4.56 7.65
CA ASN A 226 -21.01 3.16 7.29
C ASN A 226 -20.44 3.07 5.87
N TYR A 227 -19.19 2.64 5.76
CA TYR A 227 -18.57 2.34 4.47
C TYR A 227 -18.60 0.83 4.23
N ALA A 228 -19.24 0.42 3.14
CA ALA A 228 -19.27 -0.97 2.68
C ALA A 228 -18.20 -1.19 1.61
N LEU A 229 -17.37 -2.22 1.81
CA LEU A 229 -16.38 -2.71 0.87
C LEU A 229 -16.94 -3.96 0.22
N SER A 230 -17.16 -3.92 -1.09
CA SER A 230 -17.63 -5.09 -1.86
C SER A 230 -16.44 -5.79 -2.50
N ILE A 231 -16.25 -7.07 -2.19
CA ILE A 231 -15.09 -7.85 -2.63
C ILE A 231 -15.58 -9.05 -3.43
N GLU A 232 -15.03 -9.23 -4.63
CA GLU A 232 -15.36 -10.34 -5.53
C GLU A 232 -14.07 -11.02 -5.99
N ASN A 233 -14.01 -12.34 -5.83
CA ASN A 233 -12.82 -13.16 -6.12
C ASN A 233 -11.55 -12.58 -5.48
N TYR A 234 -11.72 -12.12 -4.23
CA TYR A 234 -10.69 -11.47 -3.41
C TYR A 234 -10.19 -10.12 -3.95
N ALA A 235 -10.77 -9.54 -5.01
CA ALA A 235 -10.48 -8.17 -5.45
C ALA A 235 -11.52 -7.20 -4.89
N LEU A 236 -11.08 -6.07 -4.31
CA LEU A 236 -11.99 -5.01 -3.86
C LEU A 236 -12.61 -4.33 -5.07
N LYS A 237 -13.92 -4.46 -5.27
CA LYS A 237 -14.65 -3.87 -6.40
C LYS A 237 -15.17 -2.46 -6.13
N SER A 238 -15.53 -2.18 -4.88
CA SER A 238 -16.00 -0.85 -4.51
C SER A 238 -15.85 -0.54 -3.03
N VAL A 239 -15.77 0.75 -2.73
CA VAL A 239 -15.97 1.34 -1.40
C VAL A 239 -17.16 2.29 -1.51
N SER A 240 -18.23 2.05 -0.77
CA SER A 240 -19.46 2.86 -0.84
C SER A 240 -19.90 3.35 0.52
N LEU A 241 -20.20 4.65 0.65
CA LEU A 241 -20.92 5.20 1.80
C LEU A 241 -22.43 4.98 1.65
N ASP A 242 -22.94 5.12 0.43
CA ASP A 242 -24.30 4.76 0.03
C ASP A 242 -24.33 4.37 -1.46
N ALA A 243 -25.51 4.10 -2.02
CA ALA A 243 -25.67 3.67 -3.41
C ALA A 243 -25.25 4.72 -4.46
N THR A 244 -25.07 5.98 -4.06
CA THR A 244 -24.72 7.12 -4.93
C THR A 244 -23.32 7.68 -4.65
N ILE A 245 -22.76 7.43 -3.46
CA ILE A 245 -21.44 7.88 -3.03
C ILE A 245 -20.52 6.67 -2.94
N GLN A 246 -19.82 6.40 -4.03
CA GLN A 246 -18.98 5.21 -4.20
C GLN A 246 -17.67 5.52 -4.94
N SER A 247 -16.60 4.85 -4.56
CA SER A 247 -15.45 4.59 -5.43
C SER A 247 -15.50 3.16 -5.99
N SER A 248 -15.15 2.97 -7.25
CA SER A 248 -15.11 1.64 -7.91
C SER A 248 -13.76 1.34 -8.53
N PHE A 249 -13.45 0.05 -8.63
CA PHE A 249 -12.15 -0.43 -9.10
C PHE A 249 -12.34 -1.53 -10.13
N GLU A 250 -11.58 -1.44 -11.22
CA GLU A 250 -11.49 -2.46 -12.25
C GLU A 250 -10.06 -3.01 -12.28
N TYR A 251 -9.94 -4.29 -12.61
CA TYR A 251 -8.68 -5.03 -12.56
C TYR A 251 -8.49 -5.84 -13.83
N GLN A 252 -7.24 -6.14 -14.15
CA GLN A 252 -6.86 -7.23 -15.03
C GLN A 252 -6.18 -8.35 -14.23
N ASP A 253 -6.29 -9.57 -14.72
CA ASP A 253 -5.55 -10.71 -14.19
C ASP A 253 -4.11 -10.67 -14.73
N ASP A 254 -3.13 -10.90 -13.86
CA ASP A 254 -1.72 -10.97 -14.23
C ASP A 254 -1.04 -12.19 -13.57
N PRO A 255 -0.26 -12.99 -14.32
CA PRO A 255 0.43 -14.15 -13.78
C PRO A 255 1.48 -13.85 -12.70
N ALA A 256 2.02 -12.62 -12.66
CA ALA A 256 3.07 -12.22 -11.73
C ALA A 256 2.50 -11.51 -10.50
N CYS A 257 1.55 -10.59 -10.68
CA CYS A 257 1.01 -9.71 -9.62
C CYS A 257 -0.46 -9.96 -9.28
N GLY A 258 -1.05 -11.07 -9.73
CA GLY A 258 -2.44 -11.40 -9.41
C GLY A 258 -3.44 -10.37 -9.94
N TRP A 259 -4.05 -9.57 -9.07
CA TRP A 259 -5.01 -8.54 -9.44
C TRP A 259 -4.35 -7.18 -9.66
N LEU A 260 -4.10 -6.82 -10.93
CA LEU A 260 -3.62 -5.49 -11.28
C LEU A 260 -4.76 -4.51 -11.40
N LEU A 261 -4.80 -3.49 -10.54
CA LEU A 261 -5.76 -2.39 -10.66
C LEU A 261 -5.48 -1.59 -11.94
N THR A 262 -6.47 -1.52 -12.82
CA THR A 262 -6.37 -0.84 -14.13
C THR A 262 -7.20 0.43 -14.19
N LYS A 263 -8.22 0.56 -13.35
CA LYS A 263 -9.05 1.76 -13.32
C LYS A 263 -9.63 2.00 -11.93
N ILE A 264 -9.68 3.26 -11.55
CA ILE A 264 -10.45 3.77 -10.41
C ILE A 264 -11.43 4.83 -10.89
N THR A 265 -12.64 4.79 -10.35
CA THR A 265 -13.55 5.96 -10.30
C THR A 265 -13.67 6.35 -8.84
N SER A 266 -13.28 7.56 -8.46
CA SER A 266 -13.36 8.03 -7.07
C SER A 266 -14.75 8.54 -6.71
N PHE A 267 -14.96 8.82 -5.41
CA PHE A 267 -16.22 9.36 -4.86
C PHE A 267 -16.74 10.62 -5.56
N ASP A 268 -15.84 11.45 -6.09
CA ASP A 268 -16.17 12.68 -6.81
C ASP A 268 -16.32 12.48 -8.33
N GLY A 269 -16.24 11.24 -8.81
CA GLY A 269 -16.38 10.87 -10.23
C GLY A 269 -15.14 11.08 -11.09
N LEU A 270 -14.00 11.50 -10.51
CA LEU A 270 -12.72 11.50 -11.23
C LEU A 270 -12.38 10.06 -11.62
N GLN A 271 -11.94 9.88 -12.88
CA GLN A 271 -11.52 8.57 -13.38
C GLN A 271 -10.04 8.58 -13.68
N GLU A 272 -9.33 7.59 -13.15
CA GLU A 272 -7.93 7.32 -13.51
C GLU A 272 -7.86 5.91 -14.07
N GLN A 273 -7.26 5.77 -15.25
CA GLN A 273 -7.12 4.49 -15.96
C GLN A 273 -5.68 4.31 -16.42
N VAL A 274 -5.15 3.11 -16.20
CA VAL A 274 -3.82 2.72 -16.65
C VAL A 274 -3.88 1.58 -17.66
N GLN A 275 -2.87 1.54 -18.52
CA GLN A 275 -2.59 0.41 -19.40
C GLN A 275 -1.23 -0.15 -19.01
N TYR A 276 -1.18 -1.43 -18.70
CA TYR A 276 0.07 -2.14 -18.48
C TYR A 276 0.56 -2.75 -19.79
N GLU A 277 1.86 -2.67 -20.02
CA GLU A 277 2.54 -3.37 -21.10
C GLU A 277 3.82 -4.00 -20.54
N ASP A 278 4.26 -5.10 -21.13
CA ASP A 278 5.59 -5.68 -20.84
C ASP A 278 6.65 -4.75 -21.42
N ASN A 279 7.11 -3.81 -20.60
CA ASN A 279 7.97 -2.71 -21.02
C ASN A 279 9.46 -2.98 -20.81
N GLY A 280 9.86 -4.23 -20.57
CA GLY A 280 11.23 -4.68 -20.82
C GLY A 280 12.32 -4.25 -19.83
N LEU A 281 11.99 -3.78 -18.62
CA LEU A 281 12.99 -3.74 -17.54
C LEU A 281 13.19 -5.14 -16.97
N THR A 282 14.04 -5.91 -17.63
CA THR A 282 14.62 -7.09 -16.99
C THR A 282 15.66 -6.63 -15.98
N PHE A 283 15.61 -7.16 -14.75
CA PHE A 283 16.64 -6.98 -13.73
C PHE A 283 17.41 -8.29 -13.55
N PRO A 284 18.51 -8.52 -14.30
CA PRO A 284 19.22 -9.80 -14.25
C PRO A 284 19.76 -10.15 -12.87
N ASP A 285 20.09 -9.13 -12.07
CA ASP A 285 20.60 -9.27 -10.70
C ASP A 285 19.47 -9.52 -9.67
N ASN A 286 18.21 -9.34 -10.09
CA ASN A 286 17.02 -9.62 -9.31
C ASN A 286 15.94 -10.27 -10.22
N PRO A 287 16.03 -11.60 -10.44
CA PRO A 287 15.17 -12.35 -11.36
C PRO A 287 13.65 -12.21 -11.12
N LYS A 288 13.23 -11.62 -9.98
CA LYS A 288 11.83 -11.37 -9.63
C LYS A 288 11.32 -10.02 -10.14
N LEU A 289 12.20 -9.02 -10.26
CA LEU A 289 11.86 -7.74 -10.89
C LEU A 289 11.87 -7.82 -12.41
N SER A 290 12.47 -8.87 -13.00
CA SER A 290 12.61 -8.95 -14.46
C SER A 290 11.32 -9.19 -15.24
N ALA A 291 10.18 -9.31 -14.58
CA ALA A 291 8.88 -9.57 -15.20
C ALA A 291 7.72 -8.80 -14.55
N LEU A 292 7.98 -7.67 -13.87
CA LEU A 292 6.88 -6.85 -13.38
C LEU A 292 6.17 -6.15 -14.55
N PRO A 293 4.83 -6.19 -14.60
CA PRO A 293 4.06 -5.39 -15.54
C PRO A 293 4.28 -3.92 -15.20
N CYS A 294 4.59 -3.09 -16.19
CA CYS A 294 4.76 -1.66 -15.99
C CYS A 294 3.69 -0.89 -16.76
N VAL A 295 3.13 0.15 -16.14
CA VAL A 295 2.17 1.04 -16.79
C VAL A 295 2.84 1.76 -17.95
N SER A 296 2.35 1.57 -19.18
CA SER A 296 2.76 2.35 -20.37
C SER A 296 2.05 3.69 -20.44
N THR A 297 0.77 3.73 -20.03
CA THR A 297 -0.06 4.93 -20.11
C THR A 297 -0.93 5.07 -18.87
N HIS A 298 -1.00 6.29 -18.33
CA HIS A 298 -1.94 6.70 -17.29
C HIS A 298 -2.81 7.86 -17.81
N THR A 299 -4.12 7.70 -17.77
CA THR A 299 -5.10 8.69 -18.22
C THR A 299 -5.97 9.13 -17.05
N LEU A 300 -5.92 10.41 -16.72
CA LEU A 300 -6.76 11.05 -15.72
C LEU A 300 -7.86 11.84 -16.43
N THR A 301 -9.12 11.49 -16.20
CA THR A 301 -10.30 12.12 -16.79
C THR A 301 -11.09 12.86 -15.71
N PRO A 302 -11.08 14.21 -15.70
CA PRO A 302 -11.86 14.99 -14.74
C PRO A 302 -13.35 14.69 -14.83
N ASN A 303 -14.04 14.71 -13.68
CA ASN A 303 -15.50 14.69 -13.68
C ASN A 303 -16.04 15.94 -14.42
N GLY A 304 -17.16 15.79 -15.13
CA GLY A 304 -17.81 16.89 -15.86
C GLY A 304 -17.28 17.16 -17.28
N GLY A 305 -16.46 16.28 -17.85
CA GLY A 305 -16.09 16.30 -19.27
C GLY A 305 -14.91 17.20 -19.64
N GLY A 306 -14.01 17.47 -18.68
CA GLY A 306 -12.73 18.12 -18.96
C GLY A 306 -11.83 17.29 -19.88
N THR A 307 -10.86 17.93 -20.53
CA THR A 307 -9.88 17.22 -21.36
C THR A 307 -9.03 16.27 -20.50
N PRO A 308 -8.96 14.97 -20.85
CA PRO A 308 -8.12 14.04 -20.11
C PRO A 308 -6.65 14.44 -20.12
N VAL A 309 -5.97 14.20 -19.00
CA VAL A 309 -4.52 14.33 -18.87
C VAL A 309 -3.90 12.96 -19.07
N ILE A 310 -3.11 12.81 -20.12
CA ILE A 310 -2.45 11.54 -20.46
C ILE A 310 -0.97 11.65 -20.11
N THR A 311 -0.48 10.69 -19.35
CA THR A 311 0.95 10.50 -19.07
C THR A 311 1.42 9.18 -19.66
N ARG A 312 2.45 9.22 -20.49
CA ARG A 312 3.08 8.04 -21.11
C ARG A 312 4.42 7.78 -20.44
N TYR A 313 4.67 6.53 -20.12
CA TYR A 313 5.88 6.10 -19.42
C TYR A 313 6.77 5.27 -20.34
N VAL A 314 8.07 5.46 -20.20
CA VAL A 314 9.09 4.61 -20.82
C VAL A 314 10.09 4.23 -19.75
N TYR A 315 10.43 2.96 -19.67
CA TYR A 315 11.35 2.39 -18.70
C TYR A 315 12.57 1.87 -19.46
N GLU A 316 13.77 2.29 -19.07
CA GLU A 316 14.97 2.02 -19.86
C GLU A 316 16.16 1.61 -18.98
N ARG A 317 16.70 0.42 -19.22
CA ARG A 317 17.97 -0.01 -18.61
C ARG A 317 19.10 0.73 -19.31
N GLN A 318 19.82 1.57 -18.57
CA GLN A 318 20.95 2.34 -19.12
C GLN A 318 22.21 1.46 -19.16
N ASN A 319 22.43 0.66 -18.13
CA ASN A 319 23.51 -0.33 -18.03
C ASN A 319 23.19 -1.34 -16.90
N LYS A 320 24.11 -2.26 -16.59
CA LYS A 320 23.92 -3.26 -15.54
C LYS A 320 23.60 -2.66 -14.16
N ASP A 321 24.04 -1.46 -13.84
CA ASP A 321 23.83 -0.88 -12.50
C ASP A 321 22.85 0.29 -12.47
N ASN A 322 22.30 0.70 -13.62
CA ASN A 322 21.49 1.92 -13.70
C ASN A 322 20.33 1.76 -14.66
N TYR A 323 19.19 2.34 -14.29
CA TYR A 323 18.00 2.42 -15.13
C TYR A 323 17.32 3.78 -14.94
N ARG A 324 16.41 4.11 -15.85
CA ARG A 324 15.63 5.34 -15.78
C ARG A 324 14.18 5.13 -16.16
N THR A 325 13.33 5.99 -15.64
CA THR A 325 11.91 6.08 -15.99
C THR A 325 11.64 7.47 -16.53
N ILE A 326 11.03 7.54 -17.71
CA ILE A 326 10.67 8.79 -18.39
C ILE A 326 9.14 8.88 -18.41
N ALA A 327 8.59 9.86 -17.70
CA ALA A 327 7.16 10.19 -17.72
C ALA A 327 6.91 11.42 -18.59
N ARG A 328 6.09 11.28 -19.63
CA ARG A 328 5.72 12.34 -20.58
C ARG A 328 4.24 12.66 -20.44
N GLU A 329 3.91 13.83 -19.89
CA GLU A 329 2.55 14.29 -19.68
C GLU A 329 2.10 15.24 -20.81
N GLY A 330 0.87 15.06 -21.25
CA GLY A 330 0.18 15.86 -22.26
C GLY A 330 0.22 15.25 -23.67
N ASP A 331 -0.70 15.72 -24.51
CA ASP A 331 -0.75 15.43 -25.94
C ASP A 331 -1.13 16.70 -26.72
N PRO A 332 -0.17 17.44 -27.32
CA PRO A 332 1.27 17.16 -27.36
C PRO A 332 1.92 17.25 -25.97
N VAL A 333 3.09 16.61 -25.81
CA VAL A 333 3.82 16.57 -24.53
C VAL A 333 4.15 17.99 -24.04
N ILE A 334 3.66 18.33 -22.84
CA ILE A 334 3.91 19.62 -22.19
C ILE A 334 4.95 19.53 -21.08
N ARG A 335 5.14 18.33 -20.51
CA ARG A 335 6.03 18.10 -19.37
C ARG A 335 6.68 16.73 -19.49
N THR A 336 8.00 16.68 -19.30
CA THR A 336 8.76 15.42 -19.24
C THR A 336 9.52 15.36 -17.92
N THR A 337 9.34 14.28 -17.16
CA THR A 337 10.11 14.00 -15.96
C THR A 337 10.93 12.73 -16.17
N THR A 338 12.24 12.81 -15.98
CA THR A 338 13.14 11.65 -16.04
C THR A 338 13.68 11.37 -14.65
N TYR A 339 13.44 10.16 -14.13
CA TYR A 339 14.00 9.66 -12.89
C TYR A 339 15.14 8.70 -13.21
N ASN A 340 16.31 8.89 -12.60
CA ASN A 340 17.45 7.99 -12.74
C ASN A 340 17.66 7.24 -11.43
N TYR A 341 17.97 5.95 -11.53
CA TYR A 341 18.10 5.03 -10.41
C TYR A 341 19.41 4.25 -10.48
N ASN A 342 19.95 3.93 -9.30
CA ASN A 342 21.10 3.05 -9.16
C ASN A 342 20.69 1.56 -9.04
N LYS A 343 21.67 0.67 -8.83
CA LYS A 343 21.47 -0.78 -8.71
C LYS A 343 20.67 -1.21 -7.47
N ASN A 344 20.57 -0.33 -6.47
CA ASN A 344 19.77 -0.55 -5.26
C ASN A 344 18.35 0.04 -5.41
N HIS A 345 17.99 0.53 -6.61
CA HIS A 345 16.74 1.21 -6.89
C HIS A 345 16.55 2.56 -6.18
N ASP A 346 17.62 3.12 -5.62
CA ASP A 346 17.59 4.47 -5.07
C ASP A 346 17.60 5.46 -6.22
N VAL A 347 16.72 6.46 -6.14
CA VAL A 347 16.71 7.57 -7.10
C VAL A 347 17.96 8.43 -6.89
N THR A 348 18.75 8.61 -7.94
CA THR A 348 19.99 9.41 -7.93
C THR A 348 19.76 10.82 -8.46
N SER A 349 18.84 10.98 -9.42
CA SER A 349 18.43 12.29 -9.90
C SER A 349 17.04 12.29 -10.52
N GLN A 350 16.44 13.48 -10.54
CA GLN A 350 15.20 13.80 -11.23
C GLN A 350 15.44 15.02 -12.13
N VAL A 351 15.16 14.87 -13.42
CA VAL A 351 15.21 15.96 -14.40
C VAL A 351 13.80 16.27 -14.87
N LEU A 352 13.35 17.50 -14.67
CA LEU A 352 12.05 18.01 -15.12
C LEU A 352 12.27 18.99 -16.26
N VAL A 353 11.63 18.75 -17.40
CA VAL A 353 11.60 19.65 -18.56
C VAL A 353 10.16 20.08 -18.81
N GLN A 354 9.92 21.38 -18.85
CA GLN A 354 8.61 21.97 -19.15
C GLN A 354 8.78 23.27 -19.93
N GLY A 355 8.29 23.29 -21.17
CA GLY A 355 8.57 24.40 -22.10
C GLY A 355 10.07 24.58 -22.31
N GLY A 356 10.58 25.80 -22.11
CA GLY A 356 12.02 26.11 -22.17
C GLY A 356 12.78 25.91 -20.86
N ALA A 357 12.10 25.53 -19.77
CA ALA A 357 12.71 25.38 -18.45
C ALA A 357 13.17 23.94 -18.22
N THR A 358 14.34 23.79 -17.62
CA THR A 358 14.86 22.51 -17.11
C THR A 358 15.24 22.69 -15.65
N THR A 359 14.87 21.72 -14.82
CA THR A 359 15.27 21.65 -13.41
C THR A 359 15.85 20.28 -13.15
N GLU A 360 17.05 20.24 -12.58
CA GLU A 360 17.68 19.00 -12.12
C GLU A 360 17.71 18.99 -10.59
N THR A 361 17.24 17.89 -10.01
CA THR A 361 17.39 17.59 -8.58
C THR A 361 18.26 16.35 -8.46
N LYS A 362 19.39 16.45 -7.74
CA LYS A 362 20.27 15.32 -7.44
C LYS A 362 20.08 14.88 -6.00
N TYR A 363 20.14 13.57 -5.80
CA TYR A 363 19.98 12.93 -4.52
C TYR A 363 21.24 12.16 -4.19
N THR A 364 21.86 12.50 -3.07
CA THR A 364 23.05 11.81 -2.57
C THR A 364 22.70 11.17 -1.24
N THR A 365 22.75 9.85 -1.19
CA THR A 365 22.65 9.12 0.07
C THR A 365 24.00 9.18 0.78
N LEU A 366 24.02 9.76 1.97
CA LEU A 366 25.20 9.83 2.82
C LEU A 366 25.00 8.88 4.00
N LEU A 367 26.07 8.18 4.39
CA LEU A 367 26.09 7.37 5.60
C LEU A 367 27.01 8.06 6.60
N THR A 368 26.42 8.70 7.62
CA THR A 368 27.16 9.44 8.66
C THR A 368 26.82 8.83 10.01
N ASP A 369 27.80 8.33 10.75
CA ASP A 369 27.60 7.68 12.07
C ASP A 369 26.56 6.54 12.07
N GLY A 370 26.50 5.77 10.99
CA GLY A 370 25.50 4.69 10.82
C GLY A 370 24.10 5.18 10.42
N LEU A 371 23.95 6.48 10.15
CA LEU A 371 22.70 7.09 9.71
C LEU A 371 22.71 7.32 8.20
N LEU A 372 21.69 6.82 7.53
CA LEU A 372 21.38 7.18 6.16
C LEU A 372 20.70 8.55 6.16
N SER A 373 21.35 9.55 5.57
CA SER A 373 20.76 10.87 5.28
C SER A 373 20.76 11.11 3.78
N ARG A 374 19.83 11.95 3.30
CA ARG A 374 19.71 12.28 1.88
C ARG A 374 19.95 13.76 1.65
N ASP A 375 21.05 14.07 0.99
CA ASP A 375 21.36 15.42 0.53
C ASP A 375 20.68 15.68 -0.82
N ILE A 376 20.07 16.86 -0.93
CA ILE A 376 19.30 17.28 -2.10
C ILE A 376 19.91 18.57 -2.63
N SER A 377 20.39 18.54 -3.88
CA SER A 377 20.84 19.74 -4.60
C SER A 377 19.94 19.98 -5.81
N LYS A 378 19.53 21.22 -6.03
CA LYS A 378 18.67 21.63 -7.13
C LYS A 378 19.38 22.66 -8.02
N THR A 379 19.31 22.50 -9.33
CA THR A 379 19.89 23.42 -10.32
C THR A 379 18.86 23.77 -11.39
#